data_AF-A0A653CAP7-F1
#
_entry.id   AF-A0A653CAP7-F1
#
_cell.length_a   1.000
_cell.length_b   1.000
_cell.length_c   1.000
_cell.angle_alpha   90.00
_cell.angle_beta   90.00
_cell.angle_gamma   90.00
#
_symmetry.space_group_name_H-M   'P 1'
#
loop_
_entity.id
_entity.type
_entity.pdbx_description
1 polymer ?
#
loop_
_entity_poly.entity_id
_entity_poly.type
_entity_poly.pdbx_seq_one_letter_code
_entity_poly.pdbx_strand_id
1 'polypeptide(L)'
;MNGMSSEDGSLVDRRPIITCAGEIDVFSTIENNLSEALPQEACEWRRSLGRPVRSVHIGATFAPYSAAGLPKGNQWDLIRQPLFHIYWTECSDVDLYKSSVKEDIEIWLKELSSREIPDWLIVVVENFDGKRANKLLPRTTVLDKIRADFAPKQGDRCISVINPGKSESRSADSWRGLVTRVRHLLLVAYARAVSRLEDHVRQQREKRNDPGWDFMKYFYLQEDLAQVLEMLGLYDEALVQYDELDALFSQFVANGVTSNSVGWLSNFQKPLERWHGLKLGQSHLTKHPSILELRAYLFAKQAHMLLLTNKVWEV
;
A
#
# COMPACT_ATOMS: atom_id res chain seq x y z
N MET A 1 -6.76 41.56 -7.31
CA MET A 1 -5.59 40.65 -7.28
C MET A 1 -5.20 40.45 -5.83
N ASN A 2 -5.33 39.22 -5.36
CA ASN A 2 -4.56 38.55 -4.31
C ASN A 2 -5.40 37.34 -3.88
N GLY A 3 -5.32 36.29 -4.70
CA GLY A 3 -5.88 35.00 -4.38
C GLY A 3 -5.06 34.40 -3.24
N MET A 4 -5.73 34.16 -2.12
CA MET A 4 -5.31 33.20 -1.12
C MET A 4 -5.07 31.86 -1.84
N SER A 5 -3.82 31.44 -1.95
CA SER A 5 -3.50 30.04 -2.15
C SER A 5 -3.76 29.34 -0.82
N SER A 6 -4.96 28.81 -0.67
CA SER A 6 -5.26 27.71 0.23
C SER A 6 -4.35 26.54 -0.16
N GLU A 7 -3.21 26.39 0.52
CA GLU A 7 -2.54 25.09 0.56
C GLU A 7 -3.45 24.18 1.38
N ASP A 8 -4.26 23.44 0.64
CA ASP A 8 -5.22 22.46 1.14
C ASP A 8 -4.47 21.42 1.96
N GLY A 9 -4.71 21.40 3.27
CA GLY A 9 -4.23 20.39 4.21
C GLY A 9 -4.95 19.06 4.02
N SER A 10 -5.13 18.62 2.77
CA SER A 10 -5.76 17.34 2.46
C SER A 10 -4.89 16.23 3.04
N LEU A 11 -5.44 15.50 3.99
CA LEU A 11 -4.82 14.32 4.56
C LEU A 11 -4.48 13.36 3.41
N VAL A 12 -3.20 13.08 3.21
CA VAL A 12 -2.78 12.06 2.25
C VAL A 12 -3.31 10.74 2.79
N ASP A 13 -4.29 10.16 2.11
CA ASP A 13 -4.77 8.82 2.38
C ASP A 13 -3.60 7.85 2.16
N ARG A 14 -3.26 7.10 3.21
CA ARG A 14 -2.11 6.18 3.21
C ARG A 14 -2.51 4.75 2.88
N ARG A 15 -3.79 4.52 2.61
CA ARG A 15 -4.28 3.19 2.27
C ARG A 15 -3.67 2.72 0.93
N PRO A 16 -3.35 1.43 0.83
CA PRO A 16 -2.98 0.77 -0.42
C PRO A 16 -3.84 1.19 -1.61
N ILE A 17 -3.22 1.47 -2.75
CA ILE A 17 -3.95 1.70 -4.00
C ILE A 17 -4.08 0.36 -4.75
N ILE A 18 -5.32 -0.03 -5.04
CA ILE A 18 -5.66 -1.15 -5.91
C ILE A 18 -6.16 -0.59 -7.24
N THR A 19 -5.55 -0.98 -8.37
CA THR A 19 -6.10 -0.58 -9.68
C THR A 19 -7.11 -1.58 -10.20
N CYS A 20 -8.18 -1.10 -10.83
CA CYS A 20 -9.21 -1.94 -11.45
C CYS A 20 -9.16 -1.83 -12.98
N ALA A 21 -9.10 -2.97 -13.67
CA ALA A 21 -9.12 -3.11 -15.12
C ALA A 21 -10.34 -3.94 -15.58
N GLY A 22 -10.58 -4.00 -16.89
CA GLY A 22 -11.71 -4.72 -17.47
C GLY A 22 -13.00 -3.89 -17.40
N GLU A 23 -14.09 -4.51 -16.97
CA GLU A 23 -15.42 -3.91 -16.93
C GLU A 23 -15.62 -3.08 -15.65
N ILE A 24 -15.23 -1.80 -15.70
CA ILE A 24 -15.24 -0.90 -14.52
C ILE A 24 -16.65 -0.68 -13.96
N ASP A 25 -17.66 -0.61 -14.81
CA ASP A 25 -19.06 -0.45 -14.37
C ASP A 25 -19.50 -1.60 -13.45
N VAL A 26 -19.02 -2.82 -13.71
CA VAL A 26 -19.26 -3.98 -12.86
C VAL A 26 -18.62 -3.78 -11.49
N PHE A 27 -17.36 -3.34 -11.45
CA PHE A 27 -16.66 -3.03 -10.20
C PHE A 27 -17.34 -1.92 -9.40
N SER A 28 -17.81 -0.86 -10.05
CA SER A 28 -18.47 0.27 -9.37
C SER A 28 -19.70 -0.15 -8.56
N THR A 29 -20.37 -1.26 -8.92
CA THR A 29 -21.50 -1.79 -8.14
C THR A 29 -21.12 -2.42 -6.80
N ILE A 30 -19.84 -2.78 -6.62
CA ILE A 30 -19.33 -3.52 -5.45
C ILE A 30 -18.24 -2.76 -4.69
N GLU A 31 -17.71 -1.67 -5.25
CA GLU A 31 -16.60 -0.88 -4.70
C GLU A 31 -16.83 -0.46 -3.25
N ASN A 32 -17.99 0.13 -2.93
CA ASN A 32 -18.29 0.60 -1.57
C ASN A 32 -18.29 -0.56 -0.57
N ASN A 33 -19.00 -1.65 -0.89
CA ASN A 33 -19.06 -2.82 -0.04
C ASN A 33 -17.67 -3.43 0.18
N LEU A 34 -16.84 -3.50 -0.86
CA LEU A 34 -15.49 -4.06 -0.75
C LEU A 34 -14.59 -3.15 0.10
N SER A 35 -14.65 -1.84 -0.12
CA SER A 35 -13.89 -0.83 0.63
C SER A 35 -14.21 -0.89 2.12
N GLU A 36 -15.49 -1.05 2.48
CA GLU A 36 -15.94 -1.14 3.86
C GLU A 36 -15.59 -2.48 4.50
N ALA A 37 -15.63 -3.59 3.75
CA ALA A 37 -15.43 -4.94 4.27
C ALA A 37 -13.94 -5.33 4.46
N LEU A 38 -13.04 -4.78 3.64
CA LEU A 38 -11.60 -5.10 3.72
C LEU A 38 -11.01 -4.92 5.13
N PRO A 39 -11.17 -3.76 5.81
CA PRO A 39 -10.57 -3.53 7.12
C PRO A 39 -11.34 -4.12 8.31
N GLN A 40 -12.50 -4.77 8.12
CA GLN A 40 -13.34 -5.23 9.25
C GLN A 40 -12.78 -6.43 9.99
N GLU A 41 -12.01 -7.28 9.31
CA GLU A 41 -11.45 -8.49 9.89
C GLU A 41 -9.93 -8.46 9.77
N ALA A 42 -9.27 -8.88 10.85
CA ALA A 42 -7.84 -9.03 10.87
C ALA A 42 -7.39 -10.20 9.96
N CYS A 43 -6.20 -10.08 9.38
CA CYS A 43 -5.57 -11.12 8.59
C CYS A 43 -4.12 -11.30 9.01
N GLU A 44 -3.63 -12.53 8.91
CA GLU A 44 -2.24 -12.86 9.20
C GLU A 44 -1.32 -12.28 8.12
N TRP A 45 -0.54 -11.30 8.51
CA TRP A 45 0.54 -10.77 7.69
C TRP A 45 1.84 -11.51 7.97
N ARG A 46 2.34 -12.17 6.93
CA ARG A 46 3.62 -12.88 6.93
C ARG A 46 4.63 -12.06 6.13
N ARG A 47 5.76 -11.78 6.75
CA ARG A 47 6.90 -11.09 6.12
C ARG A 47 8.07 -12.05 5.92
N SER A 48 9.01 -11.63 5.09
CA SER A 48 10.26 -12.35 4.88
C SER A 48 11.16 -12.31 6.13
N LEU A 49 12.27 -13.06 6.10
CA LEU A 49 13.38 -12.94 7.06
C LEU A 49 13.09 -13.28 8.54
N GLY A 50 12.16 -14.20 8.80
CA GLY A 50 11.91 -14.71 10.16
C GLY A 50 11.23 -13.73 11.11
N ARG A 51 10.65 -12.64 10.56
CA ARG A 51 9.79 -11.73 11.32
C ARG A 51 8.57 -12.50 11.85
N PRO A 52 8.09 -12.20 13.07
CA PRO A 52 6.90 -12.83 13.61
C PRO A 52 5.68 -12.53 12.73
N VAL A 53 4.76 -13.49 12.65
CA VAL A 53 3.46 -13.26 12.00
C VAL A 53 2.69 -12.22 12.80
N ARG A 54 2.14 -11.21 12.12
CA ARG A 54 1.34 -10.15 12.73
C ARG A 54 -0.12 -10.27 12.30
N SER A 55 -1.03 -9.93 13.20
CA SER A 55 -2.46 -9.81 12.87
C SER A 55 -2.75 -8.35 12.55
N VAL A 56 -3.15 -8.05 11.31
CA VAL A 56 -3.32 -6.67 10.83
C VAL A 56 -4.68 -6.48 10.17
N HIS A 57 -5.20 -5.26 10.22
CA HIS A 57 -6.35 -4.83 9.42
C HIS A 57 -5.82 -4.00 8.26
N ILE A 58 -6.36 -4.20 7.06
CA ILE A 58 -5.93 -3.48 5.87
C ILE A 58 -7.15 -2.99 5.09
N GLY A 59 -7.23 -1.68 4.90
CA GLY A 59 -8.13 -1.05 3.94
C GLY A 59 -7.44 -0.85 2.60
N ALA A 60 -8.18 -0.41 1.59
CA ALA A 60 -7.63 -0.01 0.31
C ALA A 60 -8.39 1.18 -0.27
N THR A 61 -7.74 1.89 -1.19
CA THR A 61 -8.36 2.80 -2.14
C THR A 61 -8.34 2.17 -3.52
N PHE A 62 -9.31 2.52 -4.35
CA PHE A 62 -9.44 1.97 -5.69
C PHE A 62 -9.26 3.07 -6.73
N ALA A 63 -8.60 2.73 -7.84
CA ALA A 63 -8.39 3.62 -8.96
C ALA A 63 -8.55 2.86 -10.28
N PRO A 64 -8.99 3.52 -11.37
CA PRO A 64 -8.94 2.90 -12.70
C PRO A 64 -7.51 2.52 -13.08
N TYR A 65 -7.35 1.35 -13.69
CA TYR A 65 -6.08 0.91 -14.24
C TYR A 65 -5.63 1.85 -15.37
N SER A 66 -4.36 2.22 -15.33
CA SER A 66 -3.68 2.94 -16.41
C SER A 66 -2.24 2.46 -16.51
N ALA A 67 -1.83 2.02 -17.70
CA ALA A 67 -0.45 1.58 -17.95
C ALA A 67 0.57 2.69 -17.65
N ALA A 68 0.19 3.96 -17.85
CA ALA A 68 1.03 5.11 -17.51
C ALA A 68 1.17 5.34 -15.99
N GLY A 69 0.21 4.85 -15.20
CA GLY A 69 0.19 4.95 -13.74
C GLY A 69 0.87 3.79 -13.01
N LEU A 70 1.43 2.81 -13.73
CA LEU A 70 2.12 1.68 -13.12
C LEU A 70 3.46 2.09 -12.49
N PRO A 71 3.87 1.45 -11.37
CA PRO A 71 5.11 1.76 -10.68
C PRO A 71 6.32 1.67 -11.62
N LYS A 72 7.27 2.60 -11.46
CA LYS A 72 8.57 2.53 -12.12
C LYS A 72 9.58 1.90 -11.16
N GLY A 73 10.54 1.13 -11.68
CA GLY A 73 11.46 0.32 -10.86
C GLY A 73 12.31 1.09 -9.84
N ASN A 74 12.48 2.40 -10.01
CA ASN A 74 13.23 3.28 -9.11
C ASN A 74 12.38 4.15 -8.18
N GLN A 75 11.07 3.89 -8.10
CA GLN A 75 10.18 4.60 -7.19
C GLN A 75 9.95 3.79 -5.92
N TRP A 76 10.07 4.45 -4.77
CA TRP A 76 10.06 3.84 -3.44
C TRP A 76 8.90 4.33 -2.57
N ASP A 77 8.07 5.23 -3.11
CA ASP A 77 6.87 5.74 -2.45
C ASP A 77 5.76 4.71 -2.54
N LEU A 78 5.67 3.83 -1.54
CA LEU A 78 4.66 2.78 -1.48
C LEU A 78 3.24 3.31 -1.25
N ILE A 79 3.11 4.50 -0.67
CA ILE A 79 1.82 5.09 -0.31
C ILE A 79 1.11 5.61 -1.57
N ARG A 80 1.85 6.24 -2.49
CA ARG A 80 1.27 6.87 -3.68
C ARG A 80 1.20 5.96 -4.89
N GLN A 81 1.57 4.69 -4.76
CA GLN A 81 1.68 3.78 -5.89
C GLN A 81 0.74 2.59 -5.80
N PRO A 82 0.18 2.15 -6.94
CA PRO A 82 -0.62 0.95 -6.97
C PRO A 82 0.27 -0.28 -6.76
N LEU A 83 -0.15 -1.14 -5.84
CA LEU A 83 0.58 -2.36 -5.45
C LEU A 83 -0.14 -3.64 -5.83
N PHE A 84 -1.44 -3.55 -6.15
CA PHE A 84 -2.26 -4.70 -6.50
C PHE A 84 -3.24 -4.35 -7.61
N HIS A 85 -3.42 -5.27 -8.56
CA HIS A 85 -4.17 -5.01 -9.79
C HIS A 85 -5.28 -6.05 -9.97
N ILE A 86 -6.53 -5.62 -10.12
CA ILE A 86 -7.67 -6.51 -10.27
C ILE A 86 -8.31 -6.31 -11.63
N TYR A 87 -8.52 -7.39 -12.38
CA TYR A 87 -9.32 -7.40 -13.61
C TYR A 87 -10.73 -7.90 -13.31
N TRP A 88 -11.74 -7.13 -13.69
CA TRP A 88 -13.15 -7.43 -13.46
C TRP A 88 -13.84 -7.77 -14.78
N THR A 89 -14.65 -8.82 -14.78
CA THR A 89 -15.52 -9.17 -15.92
C THR A 89 -16.80 -9.83 -15.44
N GLU A 90 -17.93 -9.54 -16.08
CA GLU A 90 -19.18 -10.28 -15.90
C GLU A 90 -19.41 -11.35 -16.98
N CYS A 91 -18.39 -11.64 -17.80
CA CYS A 91 -18.47 -12.58 -18.90
C CYS A 91 -18.88 -13.97 -18.43
N SER A 92 -20.03 -14.43 -18.92
CA SER A 92 -20.62 -15.73 -18.57
C SER A 92 -20.74 -16.68 -19.76
N ASP A 93 -20.33 -16.25 -20.95
CA ASP A 93 -20.35 -17.01 -22.20
C ASP A 93 -18.93 -17.39 -22.64
N VAL A 94 -18.71 -18.69 -22.87
CA VAL A 94 -17.38 -19.24 -23.19
C VAL A 94 -16.90 -18.84 -24.59
N ASP A 95 -17.81 -18.64 -25.53
CA ASP A 95 -17.43 -18.27 -26.89
C ASP A 95 -17.13 -16.78 -26.97
N LEU A 96 -17.87 -15.94 -26.24
CA LEU A 96 -17.52 -14.52 -26.03
C LEU A 96 -16.16 -14.36 -25.34
N TYR A 97 -15.89 -15.16 -24.30
CA TYR A 97 -14.58 -15.17 -23.64
C TYR A 97 -13.44 -15.42 -24.62
N LYS A 98 -13.58 -16.46 -25.47
CA LYS A 98 -12.54 -16.81 -26.45
C LYS A 98 -12.35 -15.74 -27.53
N SER A 99 -13.42 -15.04 -27.91
CA SER A 99 -13.37 -14.08 -29.01
C SER A 99 -12.94 -12.68 -28.60
N SER A 100 -12.96 -12.34 -27.31
CA SER A 100 -12.71 -10.98 -26.83
C SER A 100 -11.98 -10.94 -25.49
N VAL A 101 -12.65 -11.30 -24.39
CA VAL A 101 -12.16 -11.13 -23.01
C VAL A 101 -10.80 -11.79 -22.77
N LYS A 102 -10.53 -12.94 -23.40
CA LYS A 102 -9.23 -13.60 -23.31
C LYS A 102 -8.09 -12.70 -23.80
N GLU A 103 -8.25 -12.05 -24.95
CA GLU A 103 -7.23 -11.17 -25.53
C GLU A 103 -7.00 -9.95 -24.63
N ASP A 104 -8.06 -9.36 -24.08
CA ASP A 104 -7.96 -8.22 -23.17
C ASP A 104 -7.19 -8.56 -21.88
N ILE A 105 -7.46 -9.73 -21.28
CA ILE A 105 -6.72 -10.23 -20.11
C ILE A 105 -5.26 -10.51 -20.48
N GLU A 106 -4.99 -11.11 -21.64
CA GLU A 106 -3.63 -11.38 -22.13
C GLU A 106 -2.83 -10.08 -22.27
N ILE A 107 -3.40 -9.04 -22.87
CA ILE A 107 -2.77 -7.72 -23.03
C ILE A 107 -2.47 -7.11 -21.67
N TRP A 108 -3.45 -7.11 -20.76
CA TRP A 108 -3.30 -6.56 -19.42
C TRP A 108 -2.21 -7.27 -18.61
N LEU A 109 -2.23 -8.60 -18.56
CA LEU A 109 -1.21 -9.40 -17.87
C LEU A 109 0.18 -9.22 -18.48
N LYS A 110 0.27 -9.10 -19.81
CA LYS A 110 1.55 -8.85 -20.50
C LYS A 110 2.14 -7.50 -20.09
N GLU A 111 1.31 -6.46 -19.93
CA GLU A 111 1.77 -5.15 -19.46
C GLU A 111 2.21 -5.17 -17.99
N LEU A 112 1.50 -5.89 -17.11
CA LEU A 112 1.96 -6.08 -15.73
C LEU A 112 3.29 -6.86 -15.68
N SER A 113 3.40 -7.93 -16.47
CA SER A 113 4.61 -8.74 -16.54
C SER A 113 5.81 -7.99 -17.11
N SER A 114 5.60 -7.07 -18.07
CA SER A 114 6.69 -6.27 -18.65
C SER A 114 7.32 -5.30 -17.62
N ARG A 115 6.59 -5.02 -16.54
CA ARG A 115 7.01 -4.18 -15.41
C ARG A 115 7.37 -4.98 -14.16
N GLU A 116 7.50 -6.30 -14.29
CA GLU A 116 7.82 -7.21 -13.19
C GLU A 116 6.81 -7.14 -12.04
N ILE A 117 5.52 -6.93 -12.36
CA ILE A 117 4.43 -6.85 -11.38
C ILE A 117 3.72 -8.21 -11.28
N PRO A 118 3.95 -9.00 -10.21
CA PRO A 118 3.31 -10.30 -10.05
C PRO A 118 1.97 -10.22 -9.30
N ASP A 119 1.53 -9.03 -8.90
CA ASP A 119 0.46 -8.81 -7.92
C ASP A 119 -0.86 -8.50 -8.60
N TRP A 120 -1.56 -9.55 -9.02
CA TRP A 120 -2.84 -9.43 -9.70
C TRP A 120 -3.89 -10.43 -9.23
N LEU A 121 -5.15 -10.17 -9.60
CA LEU A 121 -6.31 -11.04 -9.41
C LEU A 121 -7.29 -10.84 -10.57
N ILE A 122 -7.89 -11.92 -11.07
CA ILE A 122 -9.02 -11.86 -12.01
C ILE A 122 -10.29 -12.25 -11.27
N VAL A 123 -11.31 -11.39 -11.34
CA VAL A 123 -12.60 -11.60 -10.70
C VAL A 123 -13.70 -11.69 -11.76
N VAL A 124 -14.42 -12.83 -11.74
CA VAL A 124 -15.60 -13.06 -12.58
C VAL A 124 -16.85 -12.78 -11.76
N VAL A 125 -17.63 -11.77 -12.12
CA VAL A 125 -18.89 -11.44 -11.45
C VAL A 125 -20.02 -12.25 -12.07
N GLU A 126 -20.62 -13.11 -11.27
CA GLU A 126 -21.71 -13.99 -11.69
C GLU A 126 -23.06 -13.37 -11.35
N ASN A 127 -23.85 -13.08 -12.39
CA ASN A 127 -25.26 -12.73 -12.26
C ASN A 127 -26.09 -14.03 -12.17
N PHE A 128 -26.47 -14.42 -10.95
CA PHE A 128 -27.24 -15.64 -10.73
C PHE A 128 -28.72 -15.42 -11.03
N ASP A 129 -29.21 -15.98 -12.14
CA ASP A 129 -30.60 -15.85 -12.57
C ASP A 129 -31.49 -17.05 -12.20
N GLY A 130 -31.12 -17.90 -11.24
CA GLY A 130 -31.95 -19.01 -10.71
C GLY A 130 -32.36 -20.13 -11.69
N LYS A 131 -32.26 -19.90 -13.01
CA LYS A 131 -32.77 -20.75 -14.09
C LYS A 131 -31.76 -21.81 -14.57
N ARG A 132 -30.51 -21.76 -14.09
CA ARG A 132 -29.44 -22.69 -14.51
C ARG A 132 -29.45 -24.04 -13.77
N ALA A 133 -30.50 -24.38 -13.02
CA ALA A 133 -30.57 -25.59 -12.19
C ALA A 133 -30.82 -26.92 -12.95
N ASN A 134 -31.06 -26.92 -14.27
CA ASN A 134 -31.55 -28.10 -15.00
C ASN A 134 -30.62 -28.64 -16.11
N LYS A 135 -29.29 -28.56 -15.99
CA LYS A 135 -28.39 -29.21 -16.96
C LYS A 135 -27.54 -30.30 -16.31
N LEU A 136 -27.76 -31.53 -16.78
CA LEU A 136 -27.17 -32.80 -16.31
C LEU A 136 -25.67 -33.00 -16.64
N LEU A 137 -25.03 -32.07 -17.36
CA LEU A 137 -23.61 -32.17 -17.73
C LEU A 137 -22.81 -31.02 -17.10
N PRO A 138 -21.65 -31.29 -16.47
CA PRO A 138 -20.74 -30.25 -16.04
C PRO A 138 -20.18 -29.55 -17.29
N ARG A 139 -20.66 -28.33 -17.55
CA ARG A 139 -20.15 -27.49 -18.63
C ARG A 139 -18.99 -26.67 -18.06
N THR A 140 -17.83 -26.69 -18.73
CA THR A 140 -16.70 -25.84 -18.37
C THR A 140 -17.15 -24.38 -18.28
N THR A 141 -16.88 -23.73 -17.16
CA THR A 141 -17.26 -22.34 -16.93
C THR A 141 -16.23 -21.38 -17.54
N VAL A 142 -16.58 -20.09 -17.68
CA VAL A 142 -15.62 -19.05 -18.06
C VAL A 142 -14.48 -18.97 -17.04
N LEU A 143 -14.78 -19.07 -15.75
CA LEU A 143 -13.77 -19.11 -14.69
C LEU A 143 -12.80 -20.30 -14.85
N ASP A 144 -13.28 -21.49 -15.21
CA ASP A 144 -12.41 -22.64 -15.44
C ASP A 144 -11.46 -22.40 -16.63
N LYS A 145 -11.94 -21.74 -17.68
CA LYS A 145 -11.12 -21.35 -18.83
C LYS A 145 -10.07 -20.31 -18.45
N ILE A 146 -10.46 -19.24 -17.75
CA ILE A 146 -9.55 -18.21 -17.23
C ILE A 146 -8.47 -18.85 -16.35
N ARG A 147 -8.84 -19.76 -15.45
CA ARG A 147 -7.87 -20.48 -14.60
C ARG A 147 -6.88 -21.32 -15.41
N ALA A 148 -7.37 -22.06 -16.39
CA ALA A 148 -6.52 -22.89 -17.24
C ALA A 148 -5.56 -22.06 -18.10
N ASP A 149 -6.03 -20.93 -18.62
CA ASP A 149 -5.26 -20.05 -19.51
C ASP A 149 -4.23 -19.22 -18.74
N PHE A 150 -4.60 -18.64 -17.58
CA PHE A 150 -3.79 -17.61 -16.91
C PHE A 150 -3.20 -18.03 -15.56
N ALA A 151 -3.78 -19.04 -14.92
CA ALA A 151 -3.44 -19.41 -13.55
C ALA A 151 -3.24 -20.93 -13.34
N PRO A 152 -2.58 -21.66 -14.26
CA PRO A 152 -2.52 -23.14 -14.21
C PRO A 152 -1.82 -23.67 -12.95
N LYS A 153 -0.96 -22.86 -12.32
CA LYS A 153 -0.23 -23.18 -11.08
C LYS A 153 -0.62 -22.29 -9.89
N GLN A 154 -1.48 -21.29 -10.10
CA GLN A 154 -1.84 -20.27 -9.11
C GLN A 154 -3.35 -20.04 -9.14
N GLY A 155 -4.15 -21.10 -9.03
CA GLY A 155 -5.61 -21.03 -9.19
C GLY A 155 -6.33 -20.07 -8.23
N ASP A 156 -5.64 -19.65 -7.16
CA ASP A 156 -6.07 -18.60 -6.23
C ASP A 156 -6.04 -17.18 -6.83
N ARG A 157 -5.42 -17.00 -8.00
CA ARG A 157 -5.43 -15.73 -8.75
C ARG A 157 -6.70 -15.49 -9.56
N CYS A 158 -7.61 -16.45 -9.58
CA CYS A 158 -8.89 -16.33 -10.28
C CYS A 158 -10.04 -16.76 -9.36
N ILE A 159 -11.04 -15.89 -9.20
CA ILE A 159 -12.18 -16.12 -8.32
C ILE A 159 -13.47 -15.67 -9.01
N SER A 160 -14.60 -16.29 -8.69
CA SER A 160 -15.91 -15.74 -9.01
C SER A 160 -16.63 -15.24 -7.76
N VAL A 161 -17.44 -14.20 -7.93
CA VAL A 161 -18.29 -13.62 -6.90
C VAL A 161 -19.70 -13.50 -7.44
N ILE A 162 -20.69 -13.93 -6.66
CA ILE A 162 -22.09 -13.77 -7.03
C ILE A 162 -22.51 -12.37 -6.63
N ASN A 163 -23.12 -11.62 -7.55
CA ASN A 163 -23.55 -10.26 -7.28
C ASN A 163 -24.51 -10.23 -6.05
N PRO A 164 -24.19 -9.46 -4.99
CA PRO A 164 -24.96 -9.43 -3.76
C PRO A 164 -26.41 -8.95 -3.94
N GLY A 165 -26.72 -8.22 -5.02
CA GLY A 165 -28.06 -7.69 -5.29
C GLY A 165 -29.15 -8.70 -5.70
N LYS A 166 -28.83 -10.00 -5.85
CA LYS A 166 -29.76 -10.98 -6.47
C LYS A 166 -30.04 -12.30 -5.71
N SER A 167 -29.24 -12.71 -4.71
CA SER A 167 -29.42 -14.02 -4.04
C SER A 167 -28.78 -14.10 -2.64
N GLU A 168 -29.54 -13.99 -1.55
CA GLU A 168 -29.05 -13.69 -0.19
C GLU A 168 -28.00 -14.64 0.43
N SER A 169 -28.16 -15.98 0.41
CA SER A 169 -27.25 -16.86 1.16
C SER A 169 -25.97 -17.26 0.41
N ARG A 170 -26.09 -17.68 -0.86
CA ARG A 170 -24.93 -18.04 -1.70
C ARG A 170 -24.08 -16.82 -2.07
N SER A 171 -24.70 -15.64 -2.22
CA SER A 171 -23.94 -14.42 -2.46
C SER A 171 -23.04 -14.08 -1.28
N ALA A 172 -23.55 -14.22 -0.04
CA ALA A 172 -22.80 -13.92 1.17
C ALA A 172 -21.51 -14.75 1.32
N ASP A 173 -21.56 -16.05 1.02
CA ASP A 173 -20.37 -16.91 1.08
C ASP A 173 -19.35 -16.57 -0.01
N SER A 174 -19.81 -16.36 -1.25
CA SER A 174 -18.92 -15.96 -2.35
C SER A 174 -18.28 -14.60 -2.11
N TRP A 175 -19.04 -13.67 -1.52
CA TRP A 175 -18.59 -12.33 -1.14
C TRP A 175 -17.51 -12.39 -0.06
N ARG A 176 -17.74 -13.14 1.03
CA ARG A 176 -16.74 -13.36 2.07
C ARG A 176 -15.46 -13.98 1.50
N GLY A 177 -15.60 -14.91 0.55
CA GLY A 177 -14.50 -15.49 -0.20
C GLY A 177 -13.70 -14.46 -1.00
N LEU A 178 -14.37 -13.56 -1.72
CA LEU A 178 -13.74 -12.45 -2.44
C LEU A 178 -12.98 -11.52 -1.48
N VAL A 179 -13.63 -11.02 -0.42
CA VAL A 179 -13.02 -10.11 0.54
C VAL A 179 -11.76 -10.75 1.16
N THR A 180 -11.86 -12.02 1.57
CA THR A 180 -10.73 -12.77 2.12
C THR A 180 -9.59 -12.89 1.11
N ARG A 181 -9.90 -13.18 -0.16
CA ARG A 181 -8.90 -13.33 -1.22
C ARG A 181 -8.20 -12.02 -1.54
N VAL A 182 -8.94 -10.92 -1.69
CA VAL A 182 -8.39 -9.59 -1.95
C VAL A 182 -7.50 -9.16 -0.79
N ARG A 183 -7.97 -9.30 0.45
CA ARG A 183 -7.20 -8.98 1.66
C ARG A 183 -5.89 -9.76 1.73
N HIS A 184 -5.95 -11.07 1.48
CA HIS A 184 -4.76 -11.93 1.50
C HIS A 184 -3.74 -11.53 0.42
N LEU A 185 -4.17 -11.42 -0.84
CA LEU A 185 -3.26 -11.09 -1.94
C LEU A 185 -2.69 -9.67 -1.84
N LEU A 186 -3.47 -8.72 -1.33
CA LEU A 186 -3.01 -7.37 -1.02
C LEU A 186 -1.89 -7.37 0.02
N LEU A 187 -2.05 -8.16 1.10
CA LEU A 187 -1.02 -8.30 2.13
C LEU A 187 0.24 -9.00 1.62
N VAL A 188 0.11 -9.94 0.69
CA VAL A 188 1.25 -10.56 0.01
C VAL A 188 2.00 -9.52 -0.84
N ALA A 189 1.29 -8.70 -1.60
CA ALA A 189 1.87 -7.60 -2.38
C ALA A 189 2.60 -6.60 -1.47
N TYR A 190 1.96 -6.19 -0.37
CA TYR A 190 2.55 -5.32 0.64
C TYR A 190 3.79 -5.93 1.30
N ALA A 191 3.78 -7.21 1.67
CA ALA A 191 4.93 -7.88 2.27
C ALA A 191 6.17 -7.78 1.36
N ARG A 192 5.99 -8.00 0.05
CA ARG A 192 7.06 -7.87 -0.95
C ARG A 192 7.54 -6.42 -1.07
N ALA A 193 6.60 -5.48 -1.16
CA ALA A 193 6.89 -4.06 -1.32
C ALA A 193 7.65 -3.48 -0.11
N VAL A 194 7.18 -3.79 1.10
CA VAL A 194 7.85 -3.40 2.36
C VAL A 194 9.24 -4.02 2.45
N SER A 195 9.41 -5.31 2.13
CA SER A 195 10.74 -5.95 2.16
C SER A 195 11.73 -5.23 1.24
N ARG A 196 11.30 -4.86 0.03
CA ARG A 196 12.14 -4.09 -0.91
C ARG A 196 12.48 -2.70 -0.38
N LEU A 197 11.51 -2.01 0.23
CA LEU A 197 11.73 -0.68 0.81
C LEU A 197 12.71 -0.75 1.99
N GLU A 198 12.57 -1.72 2.90
CA GLU A 198 13.49 -1.93 4.02
C GLU A 198 14.92 -2.18 3.55
N ASP A 199 15.08 -3.06 2.54
CA ASP A 199 16.39 -3.31 1.95
C ASP A 199 16.99 -2.03 1.33
N HIS A 200 16.16 -1.19 0.70
CA HIS A 200 16.60 0.08 0.14
C HIS A 200 17.00 1.09 1.23
N VAL A 201 16.20 1.23 2.29
CA VAL A 201 16.52 2.05 3.46
C VAL A 201 17.87 1.64 4.04
N ARG A 202 18.09 0.32 4.25
CA ARG A 202 19.37 -0.20 4.76
C ARG A 202 20.54 0.18 3.84
N GLN A 203 20.41 -0.01 2.53
CA GLN A 203 21.44 0.35 1.55
C GLN A 203 21.77 1.85 1.58
N GLN A 204 20.76 2.72 1.72
CA GLN A 204 20.99 4.17 1.82
C GLN A 204 21.65 4.56 3.14
N ARG A 205 21.36 3.85 4.24
CA ARG A 205 22.00 4.06 5.54
C ARG A 205 23.48 3.67 5.55
N GLU A 206 23.85 2.62 4.82
CA GLU A 206 25.24 2.18 4.66
C GLU A 206 26.08 3.24 3.94
N LYS A 207 25.48 3.94 2.96
CA LYS A 207 26.10 5.02 2.18
C LYS A 207 26.13 6.38 2.88
N ARG A 208 25.78 6.47 4.16
CA ARG A 208 25.66 7.74 4.89
C ARG A 208 26.96 8.58 4.96
N ASN A 209 28.11 7.96 4.73
CA ASN A 209 29.41 8.62 4.70
C ASN A 209 29.88 8.96 3.28
N ASP A 210 29.14 8.55 2.25
CA ASP A 210 29.52 8.76 0.86
C ASP A 210 29.35 10.25 0.46
N PRO A 211 30.22 10.78 -0.41
CA PRO A 211 30.05 12.13 -0.94
C PRO A 211 28.69 12.31 -1.64
N GLY A 212 27.98 13.39 -1.30
CA GLY A 212 26.68 13.71 -1.91
C GLY A 212 25.46 13.02 -1.28
N TRP A 213 25.68 12.21 -0.23
CA TRP A 213 24.59 11.71 0.60
C TRP A 213 23.88 12.88 1.31
N ASP A 214 22.55 12.80 1.39
CA ASP A 214 21.69 13.85 1.94
C ASP A 214 20.78 13.26 3.02
N PHE A 215 20.89 13.79 4.24
CA PHE A 215 20.13 13.29 5.39
C PHE A 215 18.63 13.46 5.20
N MET A 216 18.14 14.56 4.62
CA MET A 216 16.70 14.78 4.46
C MET A 216 16.11 13.83 3.43
N LYS A 217 16.83 13.53 2.35
CA LYS A 217 16.40 12.50 1.39
C LYS A 217 16.30 11.12 2.05
N TYR A 218 17.28 10.76 2.88
CA TYR A 218 17.24 9.52 3.65
C TYR A 218 16.12 9.53 4.70
N PHE A 219 15.93 10.65 5.39
CA PHE A 219 14.89 10.84 6.40
C PHE A 219 13.52 10.56 5.83
N TYR A 220 13.15 11.20 4.71
CA TYR A 220 11.84 10.97 4.09
C TYR A 220 11.67 9.53 3.63
N LEU A 221 12.72 8.88 3.12
CA LEU A 221 12.67 7.47 2.73
C LEU A 221 12.40 6.54 3.92
N GLN A 222 13.09 6.72 5.04
CA GLN A 222 12.88 5.90 6.24
C GLN A 222 11.56 6.27 6.95
N GLU A 223 11.14 7.53 6.85
CA GLU A 223 9.84 7.96 7.33
C GLU A 223 8.70 7.31 6.54
N ASP A 224 8.77 7.23 5.21
CA ASP A 224 7.76 6.54 4.39
C ASP A 224 7.60 5.08 4.85
N LEU A 225 8.71 4.41 5.18
CA LEU A 225 8.68 3.07 5.78
C LEU A 225 7.95 3.07 7.12
N ALA A 226 8.24 4.03 8.01
CA ALA A 226 7.56 4.15 9.30
C ALA A 226 6.05 4.38 9.13
N GLN A 227 5.64 5.20 8.17
CA GLN A 227 4.23 5.49 7.88
C GLN A 227 3.50 4.27 7.32
N VAL A 228 4.15 3.45 6.51
CA VAL A 228 3.59 2.19 6.02
C VAL A 228 3.38 1.19 7.17
N LEU A 229 4.35 1.08 8.08
CA LEU A 229 4.23 0.24 9.28
C LEU A 229 3.12 0.73 10.22
N GLU A 230 3.03 2.05 10.43
CA GLU A 230 1.97 2.72 11.18
C GLU A 230 0.59 2.40 10.58
N MET A 231 0.43 2.49 9.26
CA MET A 231 -0.83 2.18 8.56
C MET A 231 -1.29 0.74 8.77
N LEU A 232 -0.34 -0.21 8.87
CA LEU A 232 -0.61 -1.62 9.16
C LEU A 232 -0.83 -1.91 10.66
N GLY A 233 -0.75 -0.91 11.52
CA GLY A 233 -0.89 -1.05 12.97
C GLY A 233 0.36 -1.58 13.68
N LEU A 234 1.52 -1.60 13.01
CA LEU A 234 2.79 -2.01 13.61
C LEU A 234 3.51 -0.83 14.25
N TYR A 235 2.87 -0.25 15.28
CA TYR A 235 3.34 0.96 15.93
C TYR A 235 4.70 0.78 16.65
N ASP A 236 4.98 -0.42 17.16
CA ASP A 236 6.27 -0.76 17.75
C ASP A 236 7.39 -0.74 16.72
N GLU A 237 7.15 -1.29 15.52
CA GLU A 237 8.14 -1.31 14.44
C GLU A 237 8.29 0.07 13.79
N ALA A 238 7.20 0.85 13.71
CA ALA A 238 7.24 2.24 13.26
C ALA A 238 8.02 3.14 14.23
N LEU A 239 7.85 2.96 15.55
CA LEU A 239 8.60 3.68 16.58
C LEU A 239 10.11 3.48 16.41
N VAL A 240 10.55 2.23 16.20
CA VAL A 240 11.96 1.91 15.96
C VAL A 240 12.54 2.70 14.79
N GLN A 241 11.77 2.93 13.71
CA GLN A 241 12.25 3.73 12.58
C GLN A 241 12.50 5.19 12.98
N TYR A 242 11.61 5.79 13.77
CA TYR A 242 11.79 7.17 14.25
C TYR A 242 12.94 7.28 15.28
N ASP A 243 13.09 6.30 16.16
CA ASP A 243 14.22 6.23 17.10
C ASP A 243 15.56 6.12 16.38
N GLU A 244 15.65 5.29 15.34
CA GLU A 244 16.85 5.16 14.51
C GLU A 244 17.19 6.46 13.78
N LEU A 245 16.19 7.17 13.26
CA LEU A 245 16.36 8.48 12.63
C LEU A 245 16.89 9.51 13.63
N ASP A 246 16.30 9.57 14.83
CA ASP A 246 16.72 10.50 15.88
C ASP A 246 18.14 10.20 16.37
N ALA A 247 18.47 8.93 16.59
CA ALA A 247 19.81 8.48 16.97
C ALA A 247 20.86 8.80 15.89
N LEU A 248 20.54 8.54 14.62
CA LEU A 248 21.42 8.87 13.50
C LEU A 248 21.66 10.38 13.39
N PHE A 249 20.61 11.19 13.52
CA PHE A 249 20.73 12.64 13.50
C PHE A 249 21.53 13.16 14.69
N SER A 250 21.32 12.62 15.90
CA SER A 250 22.13 12.92 17.10
C SER A 250 23.62 12.65 16.86
N GLN A 251 23.95 11.54 16.23
CA GLN A 251 25.32 11.20 15.90
C GLN A 251 25.94 12.24 14.95
N PHE A 252 25.21 12.66 13.91
CA PHE A 252 25.70 13.71 13.00
C PHE A 252 25.88 15.05 13.69
N VAL A 253 24.96 15.45 14.56
CA VAL A 253 25.08 16.70 15.33
C VAL A 253 26.29 16.64 16.26
N ALA A 254 26.47 15.55 17.02
CA ALA A 254 27.60 15.41 17.94
C ALA A 254 28.96 15.40 17.21
N ASN A 255 29.04 14.70 16.07
CA ASN A 255 30.27 14.64 15.26
C ASN A 255 30.53 15.95 14.51
N GLY A 256 29.49 16.67 14.07
CA GLY A 256 29.64 17.97 13.40
C GLY A 256 30.24 19.05 14.31
N VAL A 257 30.13 18.91 15.63
CA VAL A 257 30.80 19.80 16.60
C VAL A 257 32.31 19.52 16.67
N THR A 258 32.73 18.28 16.41
CA THR A 258 34.13 17.84 16.57
C THR A 258 34.91 17.74 15.26
N SER A 259 34.25 17.56 14.12
CA SER A 259 34.87 17.53 12.80
C SER A 259 34.16 18.46 11.81
N ASN A 260 34.92 19.19 10.99
CA ASN A 260 34.44 20.03 9.87
C ASN A 260 33.69 19.24 8.76
N SER A 261 33.21 18.02 9.04
CA SER A 261 32.93 16.99 8.04
C SER A 261 31.47 16.88 7.62
N VAL A 262 30.60 17.84 7.95
CA VAL A 262 29.18 17.76 7.58
C VAL A 262 28.64 19.12 7.14
N GLY A 263 29.13 19.63 6.00
CA GLY A 263 28.70 20.93 5.46
C GLY A 263 27.19 21.09 5.30
N TRP A 264 26.47 20.00 5.03
CA TRP A 264 25.00 20.00 4.94
C TRP A 264 24.29 20.24 6.28
N LEU A 265 24.93 20.01 7.43
CA LEU A 265 24.32 20.24 8.75
C LEU A 265 24.03 21.73 8.99
N SER A 266 24.82 22.62 8.38
CA SER A 266 24.59 24.06 8.41
C SER A 266 23.22 24.46 7.84
N ASN A 267 22.64 23.66 6.95
CA ASN A 267 21.31 23.93 6.36
C ASN A 267 20.18 23.89 7.42
N PHE A 268 20.42 23.24 8.56
CA PHE A 268 19.49 23.17 9.69
C PHE A 268 19.67 24.33 10.68
N GLN A 269 20.74 25.13 10.54
CA GLN A 269 20.99 26.30 11.36
C GLN A 269 20.18 27.48 10.81
N LYS A 270 19.06 27.76 11.46
CA LYS A 270 18.20 28.90 11.14
C LYS A 270 17.95 29.75 12.38
N PRO A 271 17.86 31.09 12.26
CA PRO A 271 17.42 31.93 13.35
C PRO A 271 16.07 31.45 13.87
N LEU A 272 15.93 31.36 15.20
CA LEU A 272 14.67 31.00 15.82
C LEU A 272 13.74 32.22 15.82
N GLU A 273 13.07 32.49 14.70
CA GLU A 273 12.17 33.63 14.56
C GLU A 273 10.85 33.40 15.30
N ARG A 274 10.30 32.18 15.21
CA ARG A 274 9.05 31.76 15.89
C ARG A 274 9.10 30.26 16.18
N TRP A 275 8.70 29.86 17.39
CA TRP A 275 8.50 28.45 17.76
C TRP A 275 7.03 28.23 18.16
N HIS A 276 6.33 27.40 17.40
CA HIS A 276 4.91 27.09 17.62
C HIS A 276 4.67 26.12 18.79
N GLY A 277 5.73 25.74 19.52
CA GLY A 277 5.68 24.72 20.56
C GLY A 277 5.66 23.29 20.01
N LEU A 278 5.70 22.32 20.91
CA LEU A 278 5.55 20.91 20.56
C LEU A 278 4.06 20.58 20.38
N LYS A 279 3.72 19.91 19.27
CA LYS A 279 2.36 19.42 18.98
C LYS A 279 2.34 17.90 18.91
N LEU A 280 1.73 17.27 19.91
CA LEU A 280 1.46 15.83 19.95
C LEU A 280 0.22 15.54 19.11
N GLY A 281 0.41 15.34 17.81
CA GLY A 281 -0.67 15.13 16.85
C GLY A 281 -0.17 15.30 15.43
N GLN A 282 -1.02 15.79 14.54
CA GLN A 282 -0.61 16.09 13.16
C GLN A 282 0.46 17.19 13.17
N SER A 283 1.69 16.74 12.93
CA SER A 283 2.88 17.54 12.71
C SER A 283 3.20 17.51 11.22
N HIS A 284 3.51 18.69 10.66
CA HIS A 284 4.03 18.82 9.31
C HIS A 284 5.48 19.26 9.43
N LEU A 285 6.38 18.53 8.77
CA LEU A 285 7.77 18.93 8.66
C LEU A 285 7.91 19.83 7.43
N THR A 286 8.54 20.99 7.60
CA THR A 286 8.83 21.88 6.48
C THR A 286 9.92 21.25 5.61
N LYS A 287 10.00 21.63 4.33
CA LYS A 287 10.97 21.05 3.37
C LYS A 287 12.44 21.27 3.79
N HIS A 288 12.68 22.33 4.56
CA HIS A 288 13.99 22.70 5.09
C HIS A 288 13.83 23.02 6.58
N PRO A 289 13.74 22.02 7.46
CA PRO A 289 13.51 22.27 8.87
C PRO A 289 14.79 22.78 9.54
N SER A 290 14.63 23.60 10.57
CA SER A 290 15.69 23.83 11.56
C SER A 290 15.93 22.56 12.40
N ILE A 291 17.05 22.53 13.13
CA ILE A 291 17.34 21.45 14.10
C ILE A 291 16.17 21.27 15.08
N LEU A 292 15.63 22.38 15.62
CA LEU A 292 14.54 22.33 16.59
C LEU A 292 13.25 21.80 15.98
N GLU A 293 12.90 22.22 14.75
CA GLU A 293 11.69 21.73 14.06
C GLU A 293 11.77 20.24 13.74
N LEU A 294 12.93 19.75 13.27
CA LEU A 294 13.13 18.34 13.00
C LEU A 294 13.02 17.49 14.28
N ARG A 295 13.64 17.95 15.38
CA ARG A 295 13.57 17.26 16.68
C ARG A 295 12.16 17.25 17.27
N ALA A 296 11.47 18.39 17.22
CA ALA A 296 10.08 18.48 17.67
C ALA A 296 9.17 17.55 16.85
N TYR A 297 9.43 17.44 15.54
CA TYR A 297 8.71 16.53 14.66
C TYR A 297 8.96 15.06 15.03
N LEU A 298 10.22 14.64 15.14
CA LEU A 298 10.59 13.27 15.54
C LEU A 298 9.99 12.90 16.89
N PHE A 299 10.12 13.78 17.90
CA PHE A 299 9.54 13.57 19.22
C PHE A 299 8.02 13.42 19.15
N ALA A 300 7.33 14.26 18.36
CA ALA A 300 5.88 14.14 18.17
C ALA A 300 5.49 12.78 17.55
N LYS A 301 6.28 12.26 16.60
CA LYS A 301 6.06 10.95 15.99
C LYS A 301 6.31 9.81 16.97
N GLN A 302 7.42 9.84 17.71
CA GLN A 302 7.75 8.85 18.73
C GLN A 302 6.66 8.79 19.81
N ALA A 303 6.28 9.95 20.37
CA ALA A 303 5.21 10.05 21.34
C ALA A 303 3.87 9.55 20.77
N HIS A 304 3.57 9.82 19.50
CA HIS A 304 2.37 9.28 18.85
C HIS A 304 2.37 7.74 18.80
N MET A 305 3.49 7.12 18.42
CA MET A 305 3.61 5.65 18.39
C MET A 305 3.53 5.05 19.80
N LEU A 306 4.12 5.71 20.80
CA LEU A 306 4.03 5.30 22.21
C LEU A 306 2.60 5.38 22.76
N LEU A 307 1.84 6.41 22.38
CA LEU A 307 0.41 6.52 22.71
C LEU A 307 -0.39 5.36 22.10
N LEU A 308 -0.15 5.03 20.83
CA LEU A 308 -0.83 3.93 20.13
C LEU A 308 -0.45 2.54 20.66
N THR A 309 0.72 2.39 21.27
CA THR A 309 1.17 1.16 21.95
C THR A 309 0.82 1.12 23.44
N ASN A 310 0.17 2.16 23.98
CA ASN A 310 -0.12 2.32 25.40
C ASN A 310 1.15 2.25 26.30
N LYS A 311 2.26 2.82 25.83
CA LYS A 311 3.58 2.86 26.51
C LYS A 311 4.01 4.29 26.83
N VAL A 312 3.07 5.11 27.29
CA VAL A 312 3.27 6.57 27.47
C VAL A 312 4.38 6.89 28.50
N TRP A 313 4.75 5.94 29.36
CA TRP A 313 5.85 6.10 30.32
C TRP A 313 7.26 5.96 29.71
N GLU A 314 7.38 5.52 28.45
CA GLU A 314 8.67 5.41 27.73
C GLU A 314 9.03 6.71 26.97
N VAL A 315 8.22 7.77 27.13
CA VAL A 315 8.46 9.11 26.56
C VAL A 315 9.64 9.81 27.23
#